data_AF-A0A963DBK4-F1
#
_entry.id   AF-A0A963DBK4-F1
#
_cell.length_a   1.000
_cell.length_b   1.000
_cell.length_c   1.000
_cell.angle_alpha   90.00
_cell.angle_beta   90.00
_cell.angle_gamma   90.00
#
_symmetry.space_group_name_H-M   'P 1'
#
loop_
_entity.id
_entity.type
_entity.pdbx_description
1 polymer ?
#
loop_
_entity_poly.entity_id
_entity_poly.type
_entity_poly.pdbx_seq_one_letter_code
_entity_poly.pdbx_strand_id
1 'polypeptide(L)'
;MSENYRMKQAMQRRFVTAAVVGLSVAAAGCGSIGESKSIDYKSARKAPSLEVPPDLTAPTASGRYALPEEGERGVATFSSYTTDREARPATTTVAQSAIPDEMRIERAGSERWLVVKATPEQLWPEIRSFWIENGFVLNIDQPDIGVMETDWAENRAKLPQDLLRRTLGRV
;
A
#
# COMPACT_ATOMS: atom_id res chain seq x y z
N MET A 1 -31.30 -20.14 -60.46
CA MET A 1 -31.35 -20.19 -58.97
C MET A 1 -29.97 -20.10 -58.30
N SER A 2 -28.85 -20.28 -59.01
CA SER A 2 -27.48 -20.32 -58.43
C SER A 2 -26.82 -18.95 -58.22
N GLU A 3 -27.18 -17.93 -59.00
CA GLU A 3 -26.51 -16.61 -58.98
C GLU A 3 -26.84 -15.79 -57.71
N ASN A 4 -28.10 -15.86 -57.27
CA ASN A 4 -28.58 -15.17 -56.07
C ASN A 4 -27.92 -15.69 -54.78
N TYR A 5 -27.48 -16.96 -54.75
CA TYR A 5 -26.79 -17.54 -53.61
C TYR A 5 -25.33 -17.07 -53.51
N ARG A 6 -24.64 -16.91 -54.64
CA ARG A 6 -23.26 -16.41 -54.67
C ARG A 6 -23.17 -14.94 -54.28
N MET A 7 -24.16 -14.12 -54.65
CA MET A 7 -24.23 -12.73 -54.23
C MET A 7 -24.47 -12.56 -52.72
N LYS A 8 -25.35 -13.38 -52.13
CA LYS A 8 -25.59 -13.37 -50.68
C LYS A 8 -24.32 -13.76 -49.89
N GLN A 9 -23.60 -14.78 -50.35
CA GLN A 9 -22.33 -15.20 -49.73
C GLN A 9 -21.23 -14.14 -49.86
N ALA A 10 -21.13 -13.46 -51.01
CA ALA A 10 -20.15 -12.38 -51.20
C ALA A 10 -20.45 -11.17 -50.30
N MET A 11 -21.73 -10.81 -50.14
CA MET A 11 -22.15 -9.73 -49.25
C MET A 11 -21.91 -10.06 -47.78
N GLN A 12 -22.21 -11.30 -47.37
CA GLN A 12 -22.00 -11.75 -45.99
C GLN A 12 -20.50 -11.80 -45.63
N ARG A 13 -19.63 -12.22 -46.55
CA ARG A 13 -18.17 -12.18 -46.33
C ARG A 13 -17.64 -10.76 -46.19
N ARG A 14 -18.14 -9.81 -46.99
CA ARG A 14 -17.76 -8.38 -46.92
C ARG A 14 -18.18 -7.74 -45.58
N PHE A 15 -19.37 -8.06 -45.09
CA PHE A 15 -19.84 -7.61 -43.78
C PHE A 15 -19.01 -8.18 -42.63
N VAL A 16 -18.67 -9.47 -42.68
CA VAL A 16 -17.82 -10.11 -41.66
C VAL A 16 -16.42 -9.49 -41.64
N THR A 17 -15.80 -9.25 -42.80
CA THR A 17 -14.49 -8.58 -42.86
C THR A 17 -14.54 -7.15 -42.32
N ALA A 18 -15.60 -6.39 -42.62
CA ALA A 18 -15.75 -5.03 -42.09
C ALA A 18 -15.94 -5.02 -40.57
N ALA A 19 -16.70 -5.98 -40.03
CA ALA A 19 -16.90 -6.13 -38.59
C ALA A 19 -15.60 -6.50 -37.85
N VAL A 20 -14.79 -7.42 -38.42
CA VAL A 20 -13.50 -7.83 -37.84
C VAL A 20 -12.50 -6.67 -37.84
N VAL A 21 -12.42 -5.92 -38.94
CA VAL A 21 -11.54 -4.73 -39.00
C VAL A 21 -11.99 -3.66 -38.01
N GLY A 22 -13.30 -3.36 -37.94
CA GLY A 22 -13.84 -2.40 -36.98
C GLY A 22 -13.53 -2.77 -35.52
N LEU A 23 -13.67 -4.05 -35.17
CA LEU A 23 -13.34 -4.55 -33.82
C LEU A 23 -11.84 -4.40 -33.50
N SER A 24 -10.97 -4.66 -34.48
CA SER A 24 -9.51 -4.53 -34.28
C SER A 24 -9.06 -3.08 -34.06
N VAL A 25 -9.69 -2.10 -34.72
CA VAL A 25 -9.39 -0.68 -34.52
C VAL A 25 -9.88 -0.20 -33.16
N ALA A 26 -11.05 -0.66 -32.71
CA ALA A 26 -11.57 -0.33 -31.37
C ALA A 26 -10.68 -0.88 -30.24
N ALA A 27 -10.08 -2.05 -30.43
CA ALA A 27 -9.19 -2.66 -29.43
C ALA A 27 -7.83 -1.93 -29.28
N ALA A 28 -7.39 -1.18 -30.30
CA ALA A 28 -6.11 -0.45 -30.26
C ALA A 28 -6.18 0.90 -29.50
N GLY A 29 -7.37 1.35 -29.09
CA GLY A 29 -7.57 2.69 -28.51
C GLY A 29 -7.39 2.84 -26.99
N CYS A 30 -7.17 1.76 -26.23
CA CYS A 30 -7.22 1.81 -24.76
C CYS A 30 -5.89 2.14 -24.05
N GLY A 31 -4.80 2.47 -24.77
CA GLY A 31 -3.47 2.62 -24.16
C GLY A 31 -2.87 4.02 -24.11
N SER A 32 -3.40 5.01 -24.85
CA SER A 32 -2.63 6.22 -25.17
C SER A 32 -3.16 7.54 -24.59
N ILE A 33 -4.15 7.51 -23.70
CA ILE A 33 -4.79 8.74 -23.15
C ILE A 33 -4.64 8.92 -21.63
N GLY A 34 -3.74 8.14 -21.01
CA GLY A 34 -3.34 8.34 -19.62
C GLY A 34 -2.18 9.32 -19.51
N GLU A 35 -2.47 10.61 -19.41
CA GLU A 35 -1.47 11.63 -19.12
C GLU A 35 -0.98 11.47 -17.66
N SER A 36 0.02 10.61 -17.46
CA SER A 36 0.78 10.56 -16.21
C SER A 36 1.72 11.77 -16.20
N LYS A 37 1.19 12.94 -15.85
CA LYS A 37 2.01 14.14 -15.66
C LYS A 37 2.94 13.88 -14.47
N SER A 38 4.17 13.48 -14.75
CA SER A 38 5.22 13.30 -13.76
C SER A 38 5.47 14.64 -13.07
N ILE A 39 5.16 14.73 -11.78
CA ILE A 39 5.46 15.94 -11.01
C ILE A 39 6.96 15.94 -10.74
N ASP A 40 7.68 16.87 -11.36
CA ASP A 40 9.14 17.01 -11.22
C ASP A 40 9.50 17.79 -9.96
N TYR A 41 9.53 17.08 -8.83
CA TYR A 41 9.94 17.62 -7.54
C TYR A 41 11.43 18.01 -7.48
N LYS A 42 12.27 17.55 -8.42
CA LYS A 42 13.72 17.87 -8.41
C LYS A 42 13.98 19.33 -8.79
N SER A 43 13.03 19.97 -9.45
CA SER A 43 13.10 21.38 -9.84
C SER A 43 12.65 22.35 -8.75
N ALA A 44 12.17 21.86 -7.60
CA ALA A 44 11.70 22.70 -6.51
C ALA A 44 12.83 23.57 -5.95
N ARG A 45 12.62 24.89 -5.92
CA ARG A 45 13.57 25.84 -5.34
C ARG A 45 13.23 26.09 -3.87
N LYS A 46 14.26 26.22 -3.02
CA LYS A 46 14.12 26.61 -1.61
C LYS A 46 13.57 28.04 -1.55
N ALA A 47 12.48 28.24 -0.81
CA ALA A 47 11.94 29.56 -0.53
C ALA A 47 12.87 30.33 0.45
N PRO A 48 12.95 31.66 0.35
CA PRO A 48 13.69 32.47 1.34
C PRO A 48 13.10 32.28 2.74
N SER A 49 13.95 32.39 3.75
CA SER A 49 13.50 32.39 5.15
C SER A 49 12.60 33.59 5.41
N LEU A 50 11.68 33.45 6.35
CA LEU A 50 10.84 34.57 6.78
C LEU A 50 11.58 35.33 7.89
N GLU A 51 11.93 36.59 7.65
CA GLU A 51 12.41 37.50 8.70
C GLU A 51 11.25 37.98 9.58
N VAL A 52 11.38 37.78 10.89
CA VAL A 52 10.40 38.25 11.87
C VAL A 52 10.84 39.62 12.41
N PRO A 53 10.00 40.67 12.32
CA PRO A 53 10.31 41.99 12.86
C PRO A 53 10.47 41.96 14.39
N PRO A 54 11.25 42.88 14.99
CA PRO A 54 11.55 42.89 16.43
C PRO A 54 10.33 43.15 17.34
N ASP A 55 9.17 43.49 16.76
CA ASP A 55 7.91 43.78 17.46
C ASP A 55 6.91 42.60 17.43
N LEU A 56 7.27 41.49 16.77
CA LEU A 56 6.44 40.29 16.64
C LEU A 56 7.18 39.08 17.21
N THR A 57 6.59 38.41 18.19
CA THR A 57 7.09 37.14 18.69
C THR A 57 7.02 36.09 17.58
N ALA A 58 8.17 35.48 17.27
CA ALA A 58 8.23 34.45 16.24
C ALA A 58 7.36 33.24 16.63
N PRO A 59 6.49 32.75 15.72
CA PRO A 59 5.78 31.50 15.98
C PRO A 59 6.78 30.36 16.15
N THR A 60 6.56 29.51 17.15
CA THR A 60 7.40 28.34 17.40
C THR A 60 7.35 27.41 16.19
N ALA A 61 8.45 27.32 15.46
CA ALA A 61 8.59 26.35 14.39
C ALA A 61 8.55 24.94 15.01
N SER A 62 7.42 24.26 14.87
CA SER A 62 7.29 22.87 15.31
C SER A 62 8.28 22.00 14.54
N GLY A 63 9.24 21.39 15.23
CA GLY A 63 10.30 20.55 14.64
C GLY A 63 9.83 19.33 13.84
N ARG A 64 8.51 19.07 13.78
CA ARG A 64 7.89 18.06 12.92
C ARG A 64 8.16 18.24 11.42
N TYR A 65 8.52 19.46 11.01
CA TYR A 65 8.87 19.79 9.62
C TYR A 65 10.36 20.12 9.45
N ALA A 66 11.18 19.93 10.50
CA ALA A 66 12.62 20.05 10.36
C ALA A 66 13.12 18.87 9.50
N LEU A 67 13.59 19.20 8.30
CA LEU A 67 14.36 18.26 7.51
C LEU A 67 15.75 18.16 8.16
N PRO A 68 16.35 16.96 8.27
CA PRO A 68 17.76 16.85 8.61
C PRO A 68 18.54 17.76 7.65
N GLU A 69 19.34 18.69 8.19
CA GLU A 69 20.18 19.54 7.37
C GLU A 69 21.32 18.69 6.80
N GLU A 70 21.01 17.91 5.76
CA GLU A 70 22.02 17.33 4.90
C GLU A 70 22.75 18.50 4.23
N GLY A 71 23.99 18.70 4.65
CA GLY A 71 24.92 19.63 4.03
C GLY A 71 24.89 19.48 2.50
N GLU A 72 24.91 20.62 1.84
CA GLU A 72 25.00 20.83 0.40
C GLU A 72 25.21 19.59 -0.50
N ARG A 73 24.24 19.37 -1.40
CA ARG A 73 24.42 18.75 -2.71
C ARG A 73 24.92 17.29 -2.71
N GLY A 74 23.97 16.36 -2.72
CA GLY A 74 24.21 15.00 -3.20
C GLY A 74 22.89 14.30 -3.43
N VAL A 75 22.79 13.52 -4.50
CA VAL A 75 21.63 12.67 -4.81
C VAL A 75 21.23 11.90 -3.54
N ALA A 76 19.94 11.83 -3.21
CA ALA A 76 19.44 10.97 -2.14
C ALA A 76 19.82 9.51 -2.46
N THR A 77 20.99 9.10 -1.96
CA THR A 77 21.50 7.75 -2.12
C THR A 77 20.83 6.87 -1.09
N PHE A 78 20.46 5.65 -1.49
CA PHE A 78 19.87 4.68 -0.57
C PHE A 78 20.71 4.50 0.71
N SER A 79 22.03 4.59 0.60
CA SER A 79 22.98 4.48 1.72
C SER A 79 22.92 5.63 2.73
N SER A 80 22.66 6.88 2.30
CA SER A 80 22.49 7.99 3.24
C SER A 80 21.16 7.83 3.98
N TYR A 81 20.08 7.51 3.24
CA TYR A 81 18.76 7.24 3.83
C TYR A 81 18.77 6.10 4.87
N THR A 82 19.52 5.01 4.63
CA THR A 82 19.63 3.92 5.62
C THR A 82 20.39 4.35 6.87
N THR A 83 21.47 5.13 6.71
CA THR A 83 22.29 5.63 7.82
C THR A 83 21.50 6.62 8.68
N ASP A 84 20.74 7.51 8.05
CA ASP A 84 19.87 8.46 8.76
C ASP A 84 18.70 7.77 9.48
N ARG A 85 18.27 6.60 9.00
CA ARG A 85 17.25 5.80 9.68
C ARG A 85 17.78 5.09 10.93
N GLU A 86 19.06 4.74 10.95
CA GLU A 86 19.75 4.18 12.13
C GLU A 86 20.08 5.26 13.16
N ALA A 87 20.40 6.48 12.71
CA ALA A 87 20.68 7.63 13.58
C ALA A 87 19.42 8.31 14.15
N ARG A 88 18.23 8.06 13.58
CA ARG A 88 16.97 8.61 14.08
C ARG A 88 16.44 7.71 15.21
N PRO A 89 16.20 8.23 16.43
CA PRO A 89 15.42 7.49 17.41
C PRO A 89 14.07 7.17 16.77
N ALA A 90 13.64 5.92 16.89
CA ALA A 90 12.42 5.40 16.27
C ALA A 90 11.17 6.08 16.84
N THR A 91 10.89 7.33 16.44
CA THR A 91 9.60 7.98 16.66
C THR A 91 8.65 7.51 15.56
N THR A 92 8.47 6.19 15.45
CA THR A 92 7.17 5.69 15.00
C THR A 92 6.33 5.63 16.25
N THR A 93 5.61 6.72 16.51
CA THR A 93 4.49 6.73 17.44
C THR A 93 3.38 5.87 16.84
N VAL A 94 3.58 4.55 16.77
CA VAL A 94 2.48 3.64 17.16
C VAL A 94 2.26 4.02 18.61
N ALA A 95 1.05 4.42 18.97
CA ALA A 95 0.71 4.85 20.32
C ALA A 95 1.55 4.07 21.34
N GLN A 96 2.42 4.78 22.07
CA GLN A 96 3.03 4.27 23.29
C GLN A 96 1.87 4.14 24.30
N SER A 97 0.95 3.21 24.06
CA SER A 97 0.42 2.43 25.16
C SER A 97 1.66 1.77 25.72
N ALA A 98 2.11 2.26 26.87
CA ALA A 98 3.30 1.82 27.57
C ALA A 98 3.46 0.31 27.40
N ILE A 99 4.36 -0.08 26.48
CA ILE A 99 4.83 -1.44 26.44
C ILE A 99 5.55 -1.58 27.78
N PRO A 100 5.08 -2.43 28.72
CA PRO A 100 5.73 -2.58 30.01
C PRO A 100 7.24 -2.82 29.79
N ASP A 101 8.10 -2.39 30.71
CA ASP A 101 9.57 -2.63 30.63
C ASP A 101 9.95 -4.11 30.39
N GLU A 102 8.98 -5.01 30.57
CA GLU A 102 9.03 -6.45 30.42
C GLU A 102 8.67 -6.97 29.02
N MET A 103 8.42 -6.10 28.04
CA MET A 103 8.02 -6.48 26.68
C MET A 103 8.84 -5.74 25.62
N ARG A 104 9.36 -6.47 24.63
CA ARG A 104 10.16 -5.89 23.53
C ARG A 104 9.88 -6.60 22.22
N ILE A 105 10.13 -5.91 21.10
CA ILE A 105 9.95 -6.47 19.77
C ILE A 105 11.31 -6.77 19.15
N GLU A 106 11.51 -8.02 18.76
CA GLU A 106 12.71 -8.48 18.06
C GLU A 106 12.38 -8.84 16.61
N ARG A 107 13.41 -8.85 15.76
CA ARG A 107 13.27 -9.13 14.34
C ARG A 107 14.51 -9.87 13.84
N ALA A 108 14.29 -10.92 13.05
CA ALA A 108 15.33 -11.58 12.27
C ALA A 108 14.82 -11.83 10.85
N GLY A 109 15.47 -11.23 9.84
CA GLY A 109 15.06 -11.35 8.45
C GLY A 109 13.61 -10.88 8.20
N SER A 110 12.76 -11.81 7.75
CA SER A 110 11.33 -11.61 7.52
C SER A 110 10.46 -11.84 8.75
N GLU A 111 11.01 -12.42 9.82
CA GLU A 111 10.26 -12.73 11.03
C GLU A 111 10.36 -11.61 12.05
N ARG A 112 9.26 -11.38 12.77
CA ARG A 112 9.16 -10.40 13.84
C ARG A 112 8.33 -11.02 14.96
N TRP A 113 8.85 -10.98 16.17
CA TRP A 113 8.17 -11.53 17.33
C TRP A 113 8.23 -10.58 18.53
N LEU A 114 7.29 -10.78 19.43
CA LEU A 114 7.20 -10.08 20.70
C LEU A 114 7.81 -10.96 21.78
N VAL A 115 8.79 -10.43 22.51
CA VAL A 115 9.36 -11.08 23.69
C VAL A 115 8.70 -10.48 24.92
N VAL A 116 8.08 -11.31 25.74
CA VAL A 116 7.35 -10.92 26.96
C VAL A 116 7.88 -11.74 28.14
N LYS A 117 8.15 -11.10 29.27
CA LYS A 117 8.45 -11.82 30.53
C LYS A 117 7.16 -12.21 31.26
N ALA A 118 6.46 -13.22 30.76
CA ALA A 118 5.33 -13.83 31.46
C ALA A 118 5.28 -15.34 31.19
N THR A 119 4.54 -16.10 32.00
CA THR A 119 4.43 -17.55 31.78
C THR A 119 3.44 -17.84 30.64
N PRO A 120 3.63 -18.92 29.86
CA PRO A 120 2.74 -19.27 28.76
C PRO A 120 1.28 -19.42 29.20
N GLU A 121 1.03 -19.95 30.39
CA GLU A 121 -0.31 -20.22 30.93
C GLU A 121 -1.10 -18.92 31.19
N GLN A 122 -0.40 -17.83 31.50
CA GLN A 122 -1.00 -16.51 31.66
C GLN A 122 -1.29 -15.86 30.31
N LEU A 123 -0.37 -15.98 29.36
CA LEU A 123 -0.48 -15.31 28.06
C LEU A 123 -1.42 -16.01 27.08
N TRP A 124 -1.52 -17.33 27.14
CA TRP A 124 -2.32 -18.12 26.20
C TRP A 124 -3.77 -17.63 26.04
N PRO A 125 -4.56 -17.45 27.12
CA PRO A 125 -5.94 -16.99 27.00
C PRO A 125 -6.04 -15.55 26.47
N GLU A 126 -5.06 -14.69 26.80
CA GLU A 126 -5.04 -13.31 26.34
C GLU A 126 -4.74 -13.22 24.83
N ILE A 127 -3.74 -13.96 24.36
CA ILE A 127 -3.39 -14.03 22.93
C ILE A 127 -4.54 -14.63 22.12
N ARG A 128 -5.17 -15.71 22.63
CA ARG A 128 -6.36 -16.31 21.99
C ARG A 128 -7.47 -15.27 21.82
N SER A 129 -7.80 -14.56 22.90
CA SER A 129 -8.89 -13.56 22.91
C SER A 129 -8.58 -12.42 21.95
N PHE A 130 -7.33 -11.93 21.96
CA PHE A 130 -6.87 -10.91 21.03
C PHE A 130 -7.13 -11.30 19.57
N TRP A 131 -6.74 -12.51 19.14
CA TRP A 131 -6.96 -12.93 17.75
C TRP A 131 -8.46 -13.02 17.39
N ILE A 132 -9.27 -13.62 18.26
CA ILE A 132 -10.71 -13.79 18.04
C ILE A 132 -11.43 -12.43 17.98
N GLU A 133 -11.11 -11.52 18.89
CA GLU A 133 -11.69 -10.17 18.94
C GLU A 133 -11.30 -9.33 17.72
N ASN A 134 -10.10 -9.56 17.17
CA ASN A 134 -9.66 -8.94 15.92
C ASN A 134 -10.22 -9.64 14.66
N GLY A 135 -11.07 -10.66 14.82
CA GLY A 135 -11.74 -11.35 13.72
C GLY A 135 -10.89 -12.40 12.99
N PHE A 136 -9.79 -12.85 13.60
CA PHE A 136 -9.00 -13.96 13.07
C PHE A 136 -9.61 -15.30 13.49
N VAL A 137 -9.61 -16.26 12.57
CA VAL A 137 -9.95 -17.66 12.86
C VAL A 137 -8.68 -18.38 13.27
N LEU A 138 -8.73 -19.17 14.34
CA LEU A 138 -7.60 -20.01 14.78
C LEU A 138 -7.71 -21.39 14.12
N ASN A 139 -6.74 -21.73 13.27
CA ASN A 139 -6.61 -23.03 12.63
C ASN A 139 -5.97 -24.06 13.55
N ILE A 140 -4.98 -23.65 14.34
CA ILE A 140 -4.29 -24.49 15.34
C ILE A 140 -4.28 -23.74 16.67
N ASP A 141 -4.61 -24.46 17.75
CA ASP A 141 -4.58 -23.94 19.11
C ASP A 141 -4.16 -25.07 20.06
N GLN A 142 -2.86 -25.19 20.28
CA GLN A 142 -2.24 -26.25 21.08
C GLN A 142 -1.36 -25.65 22.19
N PRO A 143 -1.92 -25.39 23.39
CA PRO A 143 -1.17 -24.81 24.50
C PRO A 143 -0.02 -25.71 24.97
N ASP A 144 -0.18 -27.05 24.90
CA ASP A 144 0.81 -28.02 25.37
C ASP A 144 2.17 -27.92 24.67
N ILE A 145 2.16 -27.51 23.38
CA ILE A 145 3.37 -27.32 22.58
C ILE A 145 3.67 -25.85 22.29
N GLY A 146 2.85 -24.93 22.80
CA GLY A 146 3.04 -23.50 22.61
C GLY A 146 2.78 -22.99 21.18
N VAL A 147 1.97 -23.70 20.37
CA VAL A 147 1.67 -23.32 18.98
C VAL A 147 0.23 -22.83 18.80
N MET A 148 0.09 -21.65 18.20
CA MET A 148 -1.18 -21.08 17.75
C MET A 148 -1.02 -20.54 16.33
N GLU A 149 -1.92 -20.94 15.42
CA GLU A 149 -1.89 -20.53 14.02
C GLU A 149 -3.23 -19.92 13.64
N THR A 150 -3.20 -18.69 13.12
CA THR A 150 -4.36 -18.02 12.55
C THR A 150 -4.51 -18.37 11.07
N ASP A 151 -5.74 -18.48 10.59
CA ASP A 151 -6.00 -18.51 9.15
C ASP A 151 -5.69 -17.18 8.48
N TRP A 152 -5.54 -17.21 7.16
CA TRP A 152 -5.27 -16.03 6.34
C TRP A 152 -6.48 -15.08 6.35
N ALA A 153 -6.37 -13.96 7.07
CA ALA A 153 -7.37 -12.90 7.01
C ALA A 153 -7.16 -12.03 5.76
N GLU A 154 -7.88 -12.30 4.68
CA GLU A 154 -7.93 -11.41 3.52
C GLU A 154 -8.58 -10.07 3.90
N ASN A 155 -7.77 -9.02 4.02
CA ASN A 155 -8.28 -7.67 4.16
C ASN A 155 -8.95 -7.21 2.84
N ARG A 156 -10.25 -7.48 2.69
CA ARG A 156 -11.05 -7.07 1.51
C ARG A 156 -11.48 -5.60 1.53
N ALA A 157 -10.88 -4.75 2.37
CA ALA A 157 -11.36 -3.37 2.57
C ALA A 157 -11.03 -2.38 1.44
N LYS A 158 -10.31 -2.75 0.36
CA LYS A 158 -10.01 -1.81 -0.74
C LYS A 158 -10.03 -2.47 -2.11
N LEU A 159 -11.17 -3.03 -2.50
CA LEU A 159 -11.51 -3.07 -3.92
C LEU A 159 -12.54 -1.96 -4.15
N PRO A 160 -12.19 -0.86 -4.86
CA PRO A 160 -13.20 0.08 -5.30
C PRO A 160 -14.28 -0.73 -6.02
N GLN A 161 -15.53 -0.48 -5.65
CA GLN A 161 -16.71 -1.05 -6.30
C GLN A 161 -16.86 -0.39 -7.68
N ASP A 162 -15.87 -0.60 -8.54
CA ASP A 162 -15.89 -0.11 -9.89
C ASP A 162 -17.00 -0.83 -10.65
N LEU A 163 -17.70 -0.03 -11.46
CA LEU A 163 -18.90 -0.35 -12.23
C LEU A 163 -18.87 -1.72 -12.94
N LEU A 164 -17.68 -2.24 -13.26
CA LEU A 164 -17.44 -3.59 -13.78
C LEU A 164 -18.09 -4.72 -12.97
N ARG A 165 -18.14 -4.63 -11.63
CA ARG A 165 -18.77 -5.70 -10.81
C ARG A 165 -20.30 -5.62 -10.80
N ARG A 166 -20.88 -4.42 -10.97
CA ARG A 166 -22.34 -4.22 -11.02
C ARG A 166 -22.94 -4.72 -12.34
N THR A 167 -22.16 -4.78 -13.41
CA THR A 167 -22.61 -5.24 -14.73
C THR A 167 -22.31 -6.71 -15.01
N LEU A 168 -21.27 -7.30 -14.40
CA LEU A 168 -20.87 -8.69 -14.65
C LEU A 168 -21.31 -9.68 -13.57
N GLY A 169 -21.76 -9.23 -12.40
CA GLY A 169 -22.24 -10.11 -11.31
C GLY A 169 -23.71 -10.51 -11.41
N ARG A 170 -24.40 -10.16 -12.50
CA ARG A 170 -25.80 -10.52 -12.74
C ARG A 170 -25.92 -11.37 -14.00
N VAL A 171 -25.32 -12.56 -13.96
CA VAL A 171 -25.71 -13.70 -14.80
C VAL A 171 -25.54 -14.96 -13.97
#